data_AF-A0A0B2AI00-F1
#
_entry.id   AF-A0A0B2AI00-F1
#
_cell.length_a   1.000
_cell.length_b   1.000
_cell.length_c   1.000
_cell.angle_alpha   90.00
_cell.angle_beta   90.00
_cell.angle_gamma   90.00
#
_symmetry.space_group_name_H-M   'P 1'
#
loop_
_entity.id
_entity.type
_entity.pdbx_description
1 polymer ?
#
loop_
_entity_poly.entity_id
_entity_poly.type
_entity_poly.pdbx_seq_one_letter_code
_entity_poly.pdbx_strand_id
1 'polypeptide(L)'
;MKIGLALEELHRSEAELAHELLKISERHKVDHEIFHLAKDLARWSQQHVRDIAEIGKDYGQDHLDPEAGTKHGPVDAIVEKGSELIGRMSSPALLLLRDLREVYMKAAGVSVDWELLAQAAQGIKHRDLLALAQKDHPETLRQMRWANGKLKESATQILVS
;
A
#
# COMPACT_ATOMS: atom_id res chain seq x y z
N MET A 1 15.26 -18.09 -8.04
CA MET A 1 15.78 -18.18 -6.66
C MET A 1 14.70 -17.71 -5.68
N LYS A 2 14.76 -18.07 -4.39
CA LYS A 2 13.74 -17.65 -3.40
C LYS A 2 13.61 -16.12 -3.26
N ILE A 3 14.70 -15.38 -3.44
CA ILE A 3 14.69 -13.90 -3.41
C ILE A 3 13.86 -13.32 -4.56
N GLY A 4 13.91 -13.91 -5.76
CA GLY A 4 13.08 -13.48 -6.88
C GLY A 4 11.58 -13.58 -6.57
N LEU A 5 11.16 -14.69 -5.94
CA LEU A 5 9.76 -14.85 -5.50
C LEU A 5 9.36 -13.85 -4.40
N ALA A 6 10.28 -13.53 -3.49
CA ALA A 6 10.05 -12.51 -2.47
C ALA A 6 9.93 -11.09 -3.08
N LEU A 7 10.70 -10.80 -4.12
CA LEU A 7 10.60 -9.54 -4.87
C LEU A 7 9.29 -9.45 -5.65
N GLU A 8 8.84 -10.54 -6.27
CA GLU A 8 7.53 -10.62 -6.95
C GLU A 8 6.37 -10.40 -5.96
N GLU A 9 6.44 -11.03 -4.78
CA GLU A 9 5.48 -10.81 -3.70
C GLU A 9 5.45 -9.35 -3.25
N LEU A 10 6.62 -8.78 -2.92
CA LEU A 10 6.74 -7.42 -2.43
C LEU A 10 6.28 -6.40 -3.48
N HIS A 11 6.61 -6.63 -4.76
CA HIS A 11 6.14 -5.83 -5.89
C HIS A 11 4.61 -5.79 -5.96
N ARG A 12 3.97 -6.96 -5.85
CA ARG A 12 2.51 -7.05 -5.83
C ARG A 12 1.92 -6.34 -4.61
N SER A 13 2.48 -6.56 -3.42
CA SER A 13 2.00 -5.97 -2.18
C SER A 13 2.12 -4.44 -2.19
N GLU A 14 3.21 -3.88 -2.71
CA GLU A 14 3.37 -2.43 -2.91
C GLU A 14 2.39 -1.87 -3.95
N ALA A 15 2.17 -2.59 -5.06
CA ALA A 15 1.17 -2.20 -6.04
C ALA A 15 -0.23 -2.17 -5.41
N GLU A 16 -0.62 -3.21 -4.66
CA GLU A 16 -1.90 -3.23 -3.95
C GLU A 16 -2.04 -2.11 -2.91
N LEU A 17 -0.96 -1.78 -2.18
CA LEU A 17 -0.96 -0.67 -1.22
C LEU A 17 -1.16 0.67 -1.93
N ALA A 18 -0.49 0.90 -3.07
CA ALA A 18 -0.70 2.09 -3.89
C ALA A 18 -2.17 2.23 -4.33
N HIS A 19 -2.78 1.14 -4.80
CA HIS A 19 -4.20 1.15 -5.18
C HIS A 19 -5.12 1.47 -4.00
N GLU A 20 -4.88 0.87 -2.83
CA GLU A 20 -5.73 1.11 -1.67
C GLU A 20 -5.63 2.56 -1.17
N LEU A 21 -4.42 3.14 -1.23
CA LEU A 21 -4.19 4.56 -0.93
C LEU A 21 -4.89 5.49 -1.94
N LEU A 22 -4.90 5.16 -3.23
CA LEU A 22 -5.64 5.93 -4.22
C LEU A 22 -7.16 5.79 -4.03
N LYS A 23 -7.64 4.58 -3.76
CA LYS A 23 -9.05 4.27 -3.50
C LYS A 23 -9.59 5.04 -2.30
N ILE A 24 -8.87 5.05 -1.16
CA ILE A 24 -9.28 5.83 0.01
C ILE A 24 -9.26 7.34 -0.29
N SER A 25 -8.30 7.82 -1.09
CA SER A 25 -8.25 9.23 -1.48
C SER A 25 -9.51 9.65 -2.23
N GLU A 26 -9.91 8.91 -3.26
CA GLU A 26 -11.06 9.27 -4.10
C GLU A 26 -12.39 9.11 -3.36
N ARG A 27 -12.52 8.05 -2.57
CA ARG A 27 -13.75 7.75 -1.83
C ARG A 27 -14.02 8.76 -0.71
N HIS A 28 -12.98 9.28 -0.07
CA HIS A 28 -13.09 10.23 1.04
C HIS A 28 -12.64 11.65 0.65
N LYS A 29 -12.79 12.01 -0.63
CA LYS A 29 -12.35 13.31 -1.19
C LYS A 29 -12.91 14.57 -0.51
N VAL A 30 -13.98 14.42 0.26
CA VAL A 30 -14.57 15.51 1.06
C VAL A 30 -13.69 15.89 2.25
N ASP A 31 -12.88 14.95 2.73
CA ASP A 31 -11.79 15.21 3.66
C ASP A 31 -10.53 15.50 2.85
N HIS A 32 -10.20 16.79 2.74
CA HIS A 32 -9.05 17.26 1.96
C HIS A 32 -7.71 16.73 2.47
N GLU A 33 -7.59 16.50 3.78
CA GLU A 33 -6.35 15.97 4.36
C GLU A 33 -6.17 14.51 3.90
N ILE A 34 -7.20 13.68 4.03
CA ILE A 34 -7.16 12.29 3.57
C ILE A 34 -6.91 12.24 2.06
N PHE A 35 -7.60 13.07 1.27
CA PHE A 35 -7.45 13.11 -0.18
C PHE A 35 -6.00 13.38 -0.61
N HIS A 36 -5.41 14.46 -0.11
CA HIS A 36 -4.06 14.85 -0.54
C HIS A 36 -2.98 13.94 0.05
N LEU A 37 -3.05 13.63 1.35
CA LEU A 37 -2.04 12.78 1.97
C LEU A 37 -2.05 11.37 1.41
N ALA A 38 -3.23 10.74 1.22
CA ALA A 38 -3.27 9.39 0.68
C ALA A 38 -2.72 9.33 -0.75
N LYS A 39 -2.95 10.36 -1.58
CA LYS A 39 -2.33 10.47 -2.91
C LYS A 39 -0.82 10.61 -2.86
N ASP A 40 -0.30 11.45 -1.97
CA ASP A 40 1.14 11.63 -1.82
C ASP A 40 1.81 10.35 -1.29
N LEU A 41 1.17 9.67 -0.35
CA LEU A 41 1.61 8.37 0.16
C LEU A 41 1.59 7.28 -0.93
N ALA A 42 0.57 7.27 -1.80
CA ALA A 42 0.51 6.29 -2.90
C ALA A 42 1.70 6.41 -3.87
N ARG A 43 2.22 7.63 -4.07
CA ARG A 43 3.38 7.85 -4.94
C ARG A 43 4.65 7.16 -4.44
N TRP A 44 4.82 7.01 -3.13
CA TRP A 44 5.94 6.24 -2.56
C TRP A 44 5.84 4.77 -2.96
N SER A 45 4.70 4.13 -2.72
CA SER A 45 4.49 2.74 -3.15
C SER A 45 4.63 2.56 -4.67
N GLN A 46 4.18 3.52 -5.48
CA GLN A 46 4.41 3.48 -6.93
C GLN A 46 5.90 3.57 -7.30
N GLN A 47 6.67 4.35 -6.54
CA GLN A 47 8.13 4.40 -6.73
C GLN A 47 8.78 3.09 -6.29
N HIS A 48 8.36 2.51 -5.17
CA HIS A 48 8.84 1.21 -4.71
C HIS A 48 8.59 0.12 -5.75
N VAL A 49 7.39 0.06 -6.35
CA VAL A 49 7.06 -0.85 -7.46
C VAL A 49 8.06 -0.74 -8.62
N ARG A 50 8.43 0.49 -9.01
CA ARG A 50 9.43 0.73 -10.06
C ARG A 50 10.82 0.26 -9.64
N ASP A 51 11.23 0.58 -8.41
CA ASP A 51 12.56 0.24 -7.90
C ASP A 51 12.71 -1.29 -7.72
N ILE A 52 11.65 -1.98 -7.28
CA ILE A 52 11.59 -3.45 -7.17
C ILE A 52 11.63 -4.11 -8.55
N ALA A 53 10.89 -3.58 -9.53
CA ALA A 53 10.91 -4.09 -10.90
C ALA A 53 12.31 -3.96 -11.53
N GLU A 54 13.03 -2.87 -11.23
CA GLU A 54 14.40 -2.67 -11.71
C GLU A 54 15.37 -3.71 -11.12
N ILE A 55 15.42 -3.83 -9.78
CA ILE A 55 16.33 -4.80 -9.15
C ILE A 55 15.92 -6.24 -9.41
N GLY A 56 14.62 -6.49 -9.65
CA GLY A 56 14.06 -7.81 -9.93
C GLY A 56 14.67 -8.48 -11.16
N LYS A 57 15.15 -7.70 -12.13
CA LYS A 57 15.85 -8.19 -13.34
C LYS A 57 17.05 -9.06 -12.98
N ASP A 58 17.84 -8.64 -11.99
CA ASP A 58 19.01 -9.40 -11.50
C ASP A 58 18.63 -10.75 -10.87
N TYR A 59 17.35 -10.93 -10.52
CA TYR A 59 16.78 -12.14 -9.93
C TYR A 59 15.86 -12.92 -10.89
N GLY A 60 15.92 -12.61 -12.19
CA GLY A 60 15.12 -13.25 -13.25
C GLY A 60 13.64 -12.86 -13.22
N GLN A 61 13.31 -11.69 -12.68
CA GLN A 61 11.96 -11.13 -12.59
C GLN A 61 11.75 -10.01 -13.63
N ASP A 62 12.19 -10.22 -14.88
CA ASP A 62 12.08 -9.21 -15.96
C ASP A 62 10.63 -8.90 -16.37
N HIS A 63 9.67 -9.68 -15.89
CA HIS A 63 8.25 -9.56 -16.19
C HIS A 63 7.50 -8.63 -15.23
N LEU A 64 8.15 -8.15 -14.18
CA LEU A 64 7.51 -7.24 -13.21
C LEU A 64 7.17 -5.91 -13.89
N ASP A 65 5.89 -5.54 -13.84
CA ASP A 65 5.39 -4.32 -14.45
C ASP A 65 5.75 -3.10 -13.57
N PRO A 66 6.59 -2.16 -14.03
CA PRO A 66 6.96 -0.98 -13.26
C PRO A 66 5.76 -0.04 -12.99
N GLU A 67 4.67 -0.17 -13.75
CA GLU A 67 3.47 0.68 -13.61
C GLU A 67 2.30 -0.05 -12.93
N ALA A 68 2.56 -1.19 -12.28
CA ALA A 68 1.51 -1.98 -11.61
C ALA A 68 0.72 -1.16 -10.57
N GLY A 69 1.34 -0.23 -9.84
CA GLY A 69 0.67 0.63 -8.85
C GLY A 69 0.01 1.90 -9.41
N THR A 70 0.12 2.16 -10.72
CA THR A 70 -0.40 3.38 -11.37
C THR A 70 -1.74 3.14 -12.05
N LYS A 71 -2.00 1.91 -12.51
CA LYS A 71 -3.17 1.56 -13.31
C LYS A 71 -4.43 1.57 -12.45
N HIS A 72 -5.32 2.53 -12.68
CA HIS A 72 -6.69 2.43 -12.17
C HIS A 72 -7.38 1.34 -12.99
N GLY A 73 -7.28 0.09 -12.56
CA GLY A 73 -7.96 -1.02 -13.22
C GLY A 73 -9.48 -0.75 -13.27
N PRO A 74 -10.21 -1.27 -14.27
CA PRO A 74 -11.66 -1.05 -14.45
C PRO A 74 -12.55 -1.55 -13.29
N VAL A 75 -11.95 -1.99 -12.18
CA VAL A 75 -12.59 -2.43 -10.95
C VAL A 75 -13.22 -1.27 -10.17
N ASP A 76 -12.82 -0.02 -10.45
CA ASP A 76 -13.49 1.18 -9.89
C ASP A 76 -14.98 1.24 -10.27
N ALA A 77 -15.38 0.70 -11.42
CA ALA A 77 -16.78 0.60 -11.82
C ALA A 77 -17.59 -0.49 -11.07
N ILE A 78 -16.92 -1.43 -10.39
CA ILE A 78 -17.57 -2.51 -9.63
C ILE A 78 -17.81 -2.08 -8.18
N VAL A 79 -16.96 -1.21 -7.62
CA VAL A 79 -17.15 -0.60 -6.30
C VAL A 79 -18.46 0.18 -6.21
N GLU A 80 -18.88 0.79 -7.31
CA GLU A 80 -20.16 1.50 -7.42
C GLU A 80 -21.36 0.54 -7.19
N LYS A 81 -21.31 -0.68 -7.73
CA LYS A 81 -22.34 -1.71 -7.53
C LYS A 81 -22.29 -2.39 -6.16
N GLY A 82 -21.09 -2.52 -5.56
CA GLY A 82 -20.96 -3.02 -4.19
C GLY A 82 -21.54 -2.07 -3.14
N SER A 83 -21.51 -0.76 -3.42
CA SER A 83 -22.05 0.28 -2.55
C SER A 83 -23.57 0.20 -2.41
N GLU A 84 -24.30 -0.26 -3.44
CA GLU A 84 -25.75 -0.47 -3.37
C GLU A 84 -26.16 -1.62 -2.44
N LEU A 85 -25.34 -2.67 -2.33
CA LEU A 85 -25.56 -3.79 -1.41
C LEU A 85 -25.16 -3.47 0.04
N ILE A 86 -24.15 -2.61 0.22
CA ILE A 86 -23.67 -2.12 1.52
C ILE A 86 -24.56 -0.99 2.07
N GLY A 87 -25.37 -0.34 1.22
CA GLY A 87 -26.32 0.72 1.59
C GLY A 87 -27.38 0.32 2.63
N ARG A 88 -27.52 -0.96 2.97
CA ARG A 88 -28.35 -1.43 4.10
C ARG A 88 -27.64 -1.47 5.45
N MET A 89 -26.32 -1.24 5.52
CA MET A 89 -25.54 -1.40 6.76
C MET A 89 -24.53 -0.29 7.13
N SER A 90 -24.11 0.65 6.26
CA SER A 90 -22.97 1.53 6.59
C SER A 90 -23.26 3.03 6.63
N SER A 91 -23.08 3.64 7.79
CA SER A 91 -22.75 5.07 7.89
C SER A 91 -21.45 5.34 7.11
N PRO A 92 -21.34 6.41 6.28
CA PRO A 92 -20.10 6.80 5.58
C PRO A 92 -18.87 6.86 6.50
N ALA A 93 -19.09 7.19 7.77
CA ALA A 93 -18.05 7.21 8.79
C ALA A 93 -17.47 5.83 9.12
N LEU A 94 -18.30 4.78 9.17
CA LEU A 94 -17.82 3.40 9.39
C LEU A 94 -17.03 2.88 8.18
N LEU A 95 -17.36 3.35 6.97
CA LEU A 95 -16.59 3.04 5.76
C LEU A 95 -15.18 3.62 5.82
N LEU A 96 -15.02 4.86 6.32
CA LEU A 96 -13.70 5.45 6.55
C LEU A 96 -12.84 4.59 7.48
N LEU A 97 -13.40 4.14 8.61
CA LEU A 97 -12.66 3.27 9.54
C LEU A 97 -12.25 1.94 8.90
N ARG A 98 -13.13 1.34 8.09
CA ARG A 98 -12.81 0.13 7.33
C ARG A 98 -11.64 0.36 6.38
N ASP A 99 -11.69 1.43 5.59
CA ASP A 99 -10.69 1.70 4.56
C ASP A 99 -9.32 2.03 5.17
N LEU A 100 -9.28 2.86 6.22
CA LEU A 100 -8.04 3.14 6.96
C LEU A 100 -7.45 1.87 7.59
N ARG A 101 -8.30 0.96 8.09
CA ARG A 101 -7.86 -0.35 8.59
C ARG A 101 -7.27 -1.21 7.47
N GLU A 102 -7.86 -1.19 6.28
CA GLU A 102 -7.35 -1.91 5.12
C GLU A 102 -5.96 -1.41 4.71
N VAL A 103 -5.77 -0.09 4.61
CA VAL A 103 -4.46 0.53 4.36
C VAL A 103 -3.45 0.13 5.44
N TYR A 104 -3.82 0.23 6.72
CA TYR A 104 -2.92 -0.14 7.83
C TYR A 104 -2.46 -1.60 7.72
N MET A 105 -3.37 -2.54 7.46
CA MET A 105 -3.04 -3.96 7.36
C MET A 105 -2.14 -4.26 6.17
N LYS A 106 -2.40 -3.67 5.00
CA LYS A 106 -1.56 -3.82 3.81
C LYS A 106 -0.17 -3.23 4.05
N ALA A 107 -0.07 -2.02 4.59
CA ALA A 107 1.21 -1.38 4.90
C ALA A 107 2.02 -2.17 5.95
N ALA A 108 1.35 -2.77 6.94
CA ALA A 108 2.02 -3.66 7.89
C ALA A 108 2.59 -4.91 7.22
N GLY A 109 1.85 -5.55 6.31
CA GLY A 109 2.34 -6.68 5.52
C GLY A 109 3.58 -6.31 4.68
N VAL A 110 3.47 -5.24 3.90
CA VAL A 110 4.59 -4.71 3.08
C VAL A 110 5.81 -4.38 3.95
N SER A 111 5.61 -3.79 5.13
CA SER A 111 6.70 -3.51 6.07
C SER A 111 7.43 -4.78 6.53
N VAL A 112 6.70 -5.88 6.74
CA VAL A 112 7.30 -7.17 7.09
C VAL A 112 8.07 -7.73 5.89
N ASP A 113 7.51 -7.65 4.69
CA ASP A 113 8.18 -8.12 3.46
C ASP A 113 9.51 -7.38 3.22
N TRP A 114 9.54 -6.06 3.43
CA TRP A 114 10.78 -5.26 3.40
C TRP A 114 11.81 -5.72 4.43
N GLU A 115 11.38 -6.03 5.66
CA GLU A 115 12.27 -6.50 6.72
C GLU A 115 12.88 -7.86 6.37
N LEU A 116 12.07 -8.79 5.85
CA LEU A 116 12.54 -10.10 5.38
C LEU A 116 13.52 -9.95 4.21
N LEU A 117 13.26 -9.04 3.28
CA LEU A 117 14.15 -8.75 2.15
C LEU A 117 15.49 -8.18 2.61
N ALA A 118 15.48 -7.24 3.56
CA ALA A 118 16.70 -6.66 4.13
C ALA A 118 17.56 -7.72 4.82
N GLN A 119 16.94 -8.62 5.61
CA GLN A 119 17.64 -9.74 6.26
C GLN A 119 18.23 -10.71 5.23
N ALA A 120 17.48 -11.05 4.19
CA ALA A 120 17.97 -11.90 3.11
C ALA A 120 19.18 -11.25 2.40
N ALA A 121 19.08 -9.96 2.07
CA ALA A 121 20.14 -9.18 1.44
C ALA A 121 21.43 -9.17 2.27
N GLN A 122 21.31 -9.00 3.60
CA GLN A 122 22.45 -9.11 4.52
C GLN A 122 23.06 -10.51 4.50
N GLY A 123 22.22 -11.56 4.57
CA GLY A 123 22.66 -12.95 4.55
C GLY A 123 23.45 -13.34 3.30
N ILE A 124 23.06 -12.82 2.14
CA ILE A 124 23.76 -13.06 0.86
C ILE A 124 24.80 -11.95 0.51
N LYS A 125 25.00 -10.97 1.39
CA LYS A 125 25.90 -9.83 1.20
C LYS A 125 25.63 -9.00 -0.06
N HIS A 126 24.36 -8.89 -0.46
CA HIS A 126 23.96 -8.11 -1.62
C HIS A 126 23.72 -6.65 -1.24
N ARG A 127 24.68 -5.77 -1.56
CA ARG A 127 24.69 -4.38 -1.09
C ARG A 127 23.55 -3.55 -1.69
N ASP A 128 23.24 -3.74 -2.97
CA ASP A 128 22.24 -2.92 -3.64
C ASP A 128 20.82 -3.26 -3.17
N LEU A 129 20.50 -4.55 -3.04
CA LEU A 129 19.25 -5.03 -2.43
C LEU A 129 19.06 -4.53 -0.99
N LEU A 130 20.13 -4.52 -0.19
CA LEU A 130 20.06 -3.97 1.17
C LEU A 130 19.83 -2.46 1.16
N ALA A 131 20.51 -1.73 0.27
CA ALA A 131 20.34 -0.29 0.13
C ALA A 131 18.92 0.08 -0.31
N LEU A 132 18.33 -0.70 -1.23
CA LEU A 132 16.94 -0.55 -1.64
C LEU A 132 15.99 -0.69 -0.45
N ALA A 133 16.10 -1.78 0.31
CA ALA A 133 15.24 -1.99 1.48
C ALA A 133 15.41 -0.88 2.54
N GLN A 134 16.63 -0.39 2.77
CA GLN A 134 16.89 0.70 3.70
C GLN A 134 16.33 2.06 3.25
N LYS A 135 16.20 2.26 1.94
CA LYS A 135 15.64 3.47 1.35
C LYS A 135 14.11 3.47 1.44
N ASP A 136 13.47 2.37 1.04
CA ASP A 136 12.03 2.32 0.79
C ASP A 136 11.22 1.92 2.04
N HIS A 137 11.75 1.01 2.88
CA HIS A 137 11.07 0.55 4.10
C HIS A 137 10.64 1.68 5.06
N PRO A 138 11.45 2.72 5.32
CA PRO A 138 11.04 3.84 6.16
C PRO A 138 9.79 4.58 5.66
N GLU A 139 9.55 4.62 4.34
CA GLU A 139 8.37 5.24 3.74
C GLU A 139 7.12 4.39 3.98
N THR A 140 7.20 3.06 3.80
CA THR A 140 6.11 2.14 4.17
C THR A 140 5.73 2.26 5.64
N LEU A 141 6.73 2.38 6.53
CA LEU A 141 6.48 2.61 7.95
C LEU A 141 5.74 3.93 8.23
N ARG A 142 5.96 4.97 7.42
CA ARG A 142 5.21 6.24 7.54
C ARG A 142 3.77 6.08 7.06
N GLN A 143 3.53 5.38 5.96
CA GLN A 143 2.18 5.06 5.48
C GLN A 143 1.38 4.30 6.55
N MET A 144 1.98 3.26 7.14
CA MET A 144 1.38 2.48 8.23
C MET A 144 1.04 3.36 9.44
N ARG A 145 1.99 4.21 9.88
CA ARG A 145 1.76 5.13 11.02
C ARG A 145 0.66 6.15 10.74
N TRP A 146 0.60 6.69 9.52
CA TRP A 146 -0.45 7.60 9.11
C TRP A 146 -1.84 6.95 9.21
N ALA A 147 -2.00 5.75 8.64
CA ALA A 147 -3.27 5.03 8.69
C ALA A 147 -3.72 4.72 10.12
N ASN A 148 -2.80 4.27 10.98
CA ASN A 148 -3.07 4.04 12.39
C ASN A 148 -3.42 5.33 13.16
N GLY A 149 -2.73 6.43 12.84
CA GLY A 149 -3.02 7.75 13.39
C GLY A 149 -4.44 8.20 13.07
N LYS A 150 -4.83 8.13 11.80
CA LYS A 150 -6.18 8.50 11.33
C LYS A 150 -7.27 7.61 11.90
N LEU A 151 -7.01 6.31 12.08
CA LEU A 151 -7.92 5.42 12.81
C LEU A 151 -8.16 5.90 14.23
N LYS A 152 -7.10 6.23 14.96
CA LYS A 152 -7.21 6.68 16.36
C LYS A 152 -7.91 8.03 16.49
N GLU A 153 -7.66 8.94 15.55
CA GLU A 153 -8.31 10.25 15.49
C GLU A 153 -9.82 10.12 15.25
N SER A 154 -10.21 9.26 14.32
CA SER A 154 -11.61 9.18 13.85
C SER A 154 -12.47 8.21 14.67
N ALA A 155 -11.88 7.13 15.22
CA ALA A 155 -12.64 6.01 15.77
C ALA A 155 -13.59 6.40 16.91
N THR A 156 -13.13 7.23 17.87
CA THR A 156 -13.96 7.57 19.03
C THR A 156 -15.24 8.26 18.62
N GLN A 157 -15.17 9.31 17.80
CA GLN A 157 -16.34 10.06 17.36
C GLN A 157 -17.31 9.18 16.57
N ILE A 158 -16.79 8.37 15.66
CA ILE A 158 -17.59 7.55 14.75
C ILE A 158 -18.30 6.40 15.46
N LEU A 159 -17.69 5.81 16.49
CA LEU A 159 -18.27 4.66 17.19
C LEU A 159 -19.30 5.05 18.26
N VAL A 160 -19.31 6.29 18.72
CA VAL A 160 -20.24 6.77 19.76
C VAL A 160 -21.38 7.63 19.22
N SER A 161 -21.30 8.06 17.96
CA SER A 161 -22.36 8.80 17.25
C SER A 161 -23.45 7.87 16.72
#